data_AF-A0A7C7SN80-F1
#
_entry.id   AF-A0A7C7SN80-F1
#
_cell.length_a   1.000
_cell.length_b   1.000
_cell.length_c   1.000
_cell.angle_alpha   90.00
_cell.angle_beta   90.00
_cell.angle_gamma   90.00
#
_symmetry.space_group_name_H-M   'P 1'
#
loop_
_entity.id
_entity.type
_entity.pdbx_description
1 polymer ?
#
loop_
_entity_poly.entity_id
_entity_poly.type
_entity_poly.pdbx_seq_one_letter_code
_entity_poly.pdbx_strand_id
1 'polypeptide(L)' 'MEQEIKTLYFFLIWVFGFFVLLAFDLFMEGIVFEWLEWNGTTKNDWFFALWWGFVVVWFMYGIAMLYRKLKTG' A
#
# COMPACT_ATOMS: atom_id res chain seq x y z
N MET A 1 -1.94 -27.80 -5.85
CA MET A 1 -3.25 -27.23 -5.50
C MET A 1 -3.25 -26.42 -4.21
N GLU A 2 -3.06 -26.99 -3.00
CA GLU A 2 -3.22 -26.22 -1.75
C GLU A 2 -2.22 -25.04 -1.62
N GLN A 3 -0.96 -25.25 -1.99
CA GLN A 3 0.09 -24.23 -1.95
C GLN A 3 -0.12 -23.11 -2.99
N GLU A 4 -0.62 -23.47 -4.17
CA GLU A 4 -0.96 -22.52 -5.25
C GLU A 4 -2.13 -21.63 -4.82
N ILE A 5 -3.16 -22.21 -4.19
CA ILE A 5 -4.31 -21.47 -3.63
C ILE A 5 -3.85 -20.50 -2.53
N LYS A 6 -2.97 -20.93 -1.61
CA LYS A 6 -2.39 -20.06 -0.58
C LYS A 6 -1.59 -18.90 -1.17
N THR A 7 -0.89 -19.13 -2.28
CA THR A 7 -0.11 -18.09 -2.97
C THR A 7 -1.01 -17.10 -3.70
N LEU A 8 -2.03 -17.60 -4.41
CA LEU A 8 -3.05 -16.77 -5.05
C LEU A 8 -3.82 -15.93 -4.03
N TYR A 9 -4.22 -16.52 -2.90
CA TYR A 9 -4.91 -15.80 -1.83
C TYR A 9 -4.05 -14.67 -1.24
N PHE A 10 -2.76 -14.94 -1.00
CA PHE A 10 -1.83 -13.89 -0.55
C PHE A 10 -1.68 -12.78 -1.61
N PHE A 11 -1.53 -13.13 -2.89
CA PHE A 11 -1.46 -12.17 -3.98
C PHE A 11 -2.70 -11.28 -4.02
N LEU A 12 -3.90 -11.87 -3.94
CA LEU A 12 -5.17 -11.14 -3.94
C LEU A 12 -5.28 -10.19 -2.73
N ILE A 13 -4.92 -10.64 -1.52
CA ILE A 13 -4.90 -9.76 -0.33
C ILE A 13 -3.90 -8.63 -0.52
N TRP A 14 -2.71 -8.92 -1.05
CA TRP A 14 -1.68 -7.92 -1.24
C TRP A 14 -2.10 -6.83 -2.24
N VAL A 15 -2.70 -7.22 -3.37
CA VAL A 15 -3.28 -6.31 -4.36
C VAL A 15 -4.47 -5.54 -3.78
N PHE A 16 -5.37 -6.20 -3.07
CA PHE A 16 -6.50 -5.54 -2.40
C PHE A 16 -6.01 -4.52 -1.36
N GLY A 17 -4.99 -4.88 -0.60
CA GLY A 17 -4.33 -3.99 0.36
C GLY A 17 -3.79 -2.72 -0.31
N PHE A 18 -3.24 -2.81 -1.52
CA PHE A 18 -2.83 -1.62 -2.28
C PHE A 18 -4.01 -0.69 -2.58
N PHE A 19 -5.18 -1.22 -2.97
CA PHE A 19 -6.37 -0.38 -3.18
C PHE A 19 -6.86 0.28 -1.89
N VAL A 20 -6.75 -0.40 -0.74
CA VAL A 20 -7.06 0.20 0.56
C VAL A 20 -6.09 1.34 0.89
N LEU A 21 -4.79 1.16 0.64
CA LEU A 21 -3.80 2.21 0.80
C LEU A 21 -4.09 3.40 -0.13
N LEU A 22 -4.36 3.15 -1.40
CA LEU A 22 -4.71 4.19 -2.35
C LEU A 22 -5.98 4.94 -1.94
N ALA A 23 -7.01 4.23 -1.49
CA ALA A 23 -8.24 4.85 -1.00
C ALA A 23 -7.99 5.71 0.25
N PHE A 24 -7.12 5.27 1.16
CA PHE A 24 -6.74 6.07 2.32
C PHE A 24 -5.98 7.34 1.93
N ASP A 25 -5.04 7.25 0.99
CA ASP A 25 -4.31 8.40 0.45
C ASP A 25 -5.27 9.44 -0.13
N LEU A 26 -6.18 8.99 -1.01
CA LEU A 26 -7.21 9.84 -1.61
C LEU A 26 -8.19 10.43 -0.57
N PHE A 27 -8.53 9.67 0.47
CA PHE A 27 -9.35 10.17 1.58
C PHE A 27 -8.62 11.26 2.37
N MET A 28 -7.33 11.06 2.65
CA MET A 28 -6.52 12.07 3.32
C MET A 28 -6.41 13.33 2.48
N GLU A 29 -6.16 13.20 1.18
CA GLU A 29 -6.05 14.32 0.26
C GLU A 29 -7.39 15.07 0.07
N GLY A 30 -8.44 14.34 -0.28
CA GLY A 30 -9.72 14.92 -0.68
C GLY A 30 -10.64 15.33 0.47
N ILE A 31 -10.38 14.87 1.70
CA ILE A 31 -11.24 15.21 2.85
C ILE A 31 -10.41 15.83 3.97
N VAL A 32 -9.37 15.13 4.43
CA VAL A 32 -8.64 15.57 5.64
C VAL A 32 -7.79 16.81 5.36
N PHE A 33 -7.07 16.87 4.25
CA PHE A 33 -6.25 18.04 3.92
C PHE A 33 -7.07 19.25 3.52
N GLU A 34 -8.23 19.03 2.90
CA GLU A 34 -9.19 20.10 2.64
C GLU A 34 -9.73 20.66 3.96
N TRP A 35 -10.19 19.78 4.88
CA TRP A 35 -10.73 20.19 6.17
C TRP A 35 -9.70 20.90 7.07
N LEU A 36 -8.43 20.48 7.02
CA LEU A 36 -7.35 21.07 7.81
C LEU A 36 -6.63 22.24 7.12
N GLU A 37 -7.02 22.59 5.90
CA GLU A 37 -6.33 23.57 5.05
C GLU A 37 -4.83 23.25 4.86
N TRP A 38 -4.49 21.96 4.73
CA TRP A 38 -3.11 21.49 4.54
C TRP A 38 -2.68 21.44 3.08
N ASN A 39 -3.60 21.63 2.14
CA ASN A 39 -3.30 21.68 0.71
C ASN A 39 -2.30 22.79 0.38
N GLY A 40 -1.20 22.43 -0.28
CA GLY A 40 -0.12 23.36 -0.63
C GLY A 40 0.79 23.76 0.54
N THR A 41 0.69 23.08 1.69
CA THR A 41 1.58 23.30 2.83
C THR A 41 2.69 22.25 2.90
N THR A 42 3.79 22.58 3.59
CA THR A 42 4.87 21.62 3.85
C THR A 42 4.43 20.38 4.64
N LYS A 43 3.29 20.44 5.37
CA LYS A 43 2.74 19.28 6.09
C LYS A 43 2.20 18.23 5.12
N ASN A 44 1.56 18.66 4.04
CA ASN A 44 1.09 17.80 2.96
C ASN A 44 2.30 17.12 2.27
N ASP A 45 3.35 17.88 1.95
CA ASP A 45 4.58 17.33 1.33
C ASP A 45 5.21 16.23 2.20
N TRP A 46 5.33 16.48 3.52
CA TRP A 46 5.87 15.50 4.47
C TRP A 46 4.98 14.28 4.61
N PHE A 47 3.64 14.45 4.58
CA PHE A 47 2.72 13.32 4.57
C PHE A 47 2.96 12.44 3.35
N PHE A 48 2.99 13.01 2.13
CA PHE A 48 3.21 12.22 0.93
C PHE A 48 4.57 11.54 0.91
N ALA A 49 5.63 12.22 1.36
CA ALA A 49 6.96 11.61 1.45
C ALA A 49 6.97 10.37 2.35
N LEU A 50 6.36 10.47 3.54
CA LEU A 50 6.24 9.34 4.48
C LEU A 50 5.31 8.26 3.95
N TRP A 51 4.19 8.66 3.35
CA TRP A 51 3.19 7.75 2.80
C TRP A 51 3.76 6.90 1.67
N TRP A 52 4.41 7.51 0.69
CA TRP A 52 5.06 6.78 -0.39
C TRP A 52 6.22 5.92 0.10
N GLY A 53 6.97 6.37 1.12
CA GLY A 53 7.96 5.54 1.80
C GLY A 53 7.34 4.26 2.37
N PHE A 54 6.21 4.37 3.07
CA PHE A 54 5.46 3.23 3.60
C PHE A 54 4.93 2.31 2.49
N VAL A 55 4.35 2.87 1.42
CA VAL A 55 3.85 2.10 0.27
C VAL A 55 4.98 1.31 -0.41
N VAL A 56 6.16 1.90 -0.57
CA VAL A 56 7.34 1.22 -1.15
C VAL A 56 7.78 0.05 -0.26
N VAL A 57 7.84 0.22 1.06
CA VAL A 57 8.16 -0.86 2.00
C VAL A 57 7.13 -2.00 1.92
N TRP A 58 5.84 -1.66 1.91
CA TRP A 58 4.74 -2.63 1.72
C TRP A 58 4.87 -3.40 0.40
N PHE A 59 5.19 -2.70 -0.69
CA PHE A 59 5.35 -3.29 -2.01
C PHE A 59 6.55 -4.25 -2.07
N MET A 60 7.72 -3.83 -1.57
CA MET A 60 8.90 -4.68 -1.49
C MET A 60 8.67 -5.92 -0.63
N TYR A 61 7.99 -5.76 0.51
CA TYR A 61 7.62 -6.89 1.38
C TYR A 61 6.74 -7.90 0.65
N GLY A 62 5.71 -7.44 -0.05
CA GLY A 62 4.83 -8.31 -0.83
C GLY A 62 5.56 -9.08 -1.93
N ILE A 63 6.41 -8.39 -2.71
CA ILE A 63 7.25 -9.04 -3.74
C ILE A 63 8.17 -10.09 -3.11
N ALA A 64 8.88 -9.74 -2.03
CA ALA A 64 9.79 -10.67 -1.37
C ALA A 64 9.06 -11.91 -0.85
N MET A 65 7.85 -11.74 -0.30
CA MET A 65 7.03 -12.85 0.20
C MET A 65 6.48 -13.71 -0.94
N LEU A 66 6.02 -13.10 -2.04
CA LEU A 66 5.59 -13.82 -3.25
C LEU A 66 6.74 -14.63 -3.84
N TYR A 67 7.91 -14.02 -4.01
CA TYR A 67 9.09 -14.70 -4.54
C TYR A 67 9.48 -15.90 -3.68
N ARG A 68 9.47 -15.76 -2.35
CA ARG A 68 9.73 -16.88 -1.44
C ARG A 68 8.69 -18.00 -1.60
N LYS A 69 7.40 -17.67 -1.68
CA LYS A 69 6.33 -18.68 -1.85
C LYS A 69 6.43 -19.41 -3.19
N LEU A 70 6.80 -18.71 -4.26
CA LEU A 70 6.99 -19.30 -5.59
C LEU A 70 8.25 -20.17 -5.66
N LYS A 71 9.33 -19.80 -4.97
CA LYS A 71 10.58 -20.58 -4.93
C LYS A 71 10.48 -21.85 -4.06
N THR A 72 9.62 -21.84 -3.04
CA THR A 72 9.43 -22.98 -2.11
C THR A 72 8.21 -23.84 -2.47
N GLY A 73 7.43 -23.44 -3.47
CA GLY A 73 6.27 -24.17 -3.98
C GLY A 73 6.62 -25.24 -5.00
#